data_AF-A0A8B9PQH1-F1
#
_entry.id   AF-A0A8B9PQH1-F1
#
_cell.length_a   1.000
_cell.length_b   1.000
_cell.length_c   1.000
_cell.angle_alpha   90.00
_cell.angle_beta   90.00
_cell.angle_gamma   90.00
#
_symmetry.space_group_name_H-M   'P 1'
#
loop_
_entity.id
_entity.type
_entity.pdbx_description
1 polymer ?
#
loop_
_entity_poly.entity_id
_entity_poly.type
_entity_poly.pdbx_seq_one_letter_code
_entity_poly.pdbx_strand_id
1 'polypeptide(L)'
;LIHCWKTFCSVLSLDAACIGRGWRADGGYGTCFCDEGCRRAGDCCHDHGQACPALPCVVGEWSHWSGCAEQCKPDLRMRRRYVQQEPKNSGEPCPALEEKAGCLEYLTHQGKDCGHEHVPAFITTSEYGKERKQRTASPLWSSEKEEVGYCVEFKTESLSPHCALENRPYARWMQYLREGHTVCVACQPSAMNIDTHRCSGDGHNADGGKILHWEAVGNSRCQGTWKKVRQLEKCSCPPVHSFIFT
;
A
#
# COMPACT_ATOMS: atom_id res chain seq x y z
N LEU A 1 -8.03 -31.18 -39.37
CA LEU A 1 -8.20 -30.06 -38.43
C LEU A 1 -6.82 -29.70 -37.89
N ILE A 2 -6.36 -28.48 -38.16
CA ILE A 2 -5.13 -27.97 -37.53
C ILE A 2 -5.60 -27.29 -36.24
N HIS A 3 -5.04 -27.77 -35.14
CA HIS A 3 -5.40 -27.41 -33.78
C HIS A 3 -4.37 -26.41 -33.26
N CYS A 4 -4.77 -25.33 -32.56
CA CYS A 4 -3.84 -24.30 -32.08
C CYS A 4 -2.68 -24.85 -31.20
N TRP A 5 -2.88 -26.02 -30.61
CA TRP A 5 -2.00 -26.71 -29.67
C TRP A 5 -0.87 -27.45 -30.41
N LYS A 6 -0.96 -27.60 -31.73
CA LYS A 6 0.09 -28.17 -32.59
C LYS A 6 1.03 -27.11 -33.19
N THR A 7 0.70 -25.83 -33.08
CA THR A 7 1.35 -24.76 -33.86
C THR A 7 2.56 -24.10 -33.17
N PHE A 8 2.90 -24.45 -31.91
CA PHE A 8 4.05 -23.91 -31.15
C PHE A 8 4.28 -22.39 -31.34
N CYS A 9 3.23 -21.58 -31.24
CA CYS A 9 3.33 -20.15 -31.49
C CYS A 9 3.98 -19.39 -30.33
N SER A 10 4.96 -18.54 -30.66
CA SER A 10 5.67 -17.71 -29.69
C SER A 10 5.02 -16.34 -29.53
N VAL A 11 4.87 -15.89 -28.28
CA VAL A 11 3.89 -14.89 -27.82
C VAL A 11 4.47 -13.46 -27.78
N LEU A 12 5.31 -13.07 -28.73
CA LEU A 12 5.94 -11.73 -28.68
C LEU A 12 5.84 -10.89 -29.96
N SER A 13 5.21 -11.41 -31.01
CA SER A 13 4.92 -10.63 -32.21
C SER A 13 3.81 -11.29 -33.02
N LEU A 14 3.21 -10.52 -33.93
CA LEU A 14 2.22 -10.97 -34.91
C LEU A 14 2.85 -12.07 -35.78
N ASP A 15 2.84 -13.31 -35.29
CA ASP A 15 3.48 -14.42 -35.96
C ASP A 15 2.55 -14.90 -37.06
N ALA A 16 2.79 -14.41 -38.28
CA ALA A 16 2.04 -14.78 -39.48
C ALA A 16 2.12 -16.30 -39.79
N ALA A 17 2.97 -17.06 -39.09
CA ALA A 17 2.99 -18.52 -39.15
C ALA A 17 1.92 -19.20 -38.28
N CYS A 18 1.25 -18.46 -37.39
CA CYS A 18 0.30 -19.00 -36.41
C CYS A 18 -1.12 -19.18 -36.97
N ILE A 19 -1.21 -19.82 -38.14
CA ILE A 19 -2.44 -19.96 -38.93
C ILE A 19 -2.98 -21.40 -38.83
N GLY A 20 -4.22 -21.52 -38.39
CA GLY A 20 -4.99 -22.75 -38.38
C GLY A 20 -6.05 -22.81 -39.49
N ARG A 21 -6.62 -24.00 -39.69
CA ARG A 21 -7.81 -24.19 -40.52
C ARG A 21 -8.85 -24.96 -39.72
N GLY A 22 -9.97 -24.32 -39.45
CA GLY A 22 -11.00 -24.84 -38.56
C GLY A 22 -12.19 -23.90 -38.40
N TRP A 23 -13.00 -24.18 -37.39
CA TRP A 23 -14.11 -23.34 -37.00
C TRP A 23 -13.60 -22.10 -36.26
N ARG A 24 -14.09 -20.94 -36.67
CA ARG A 24 -13.89 -19.67 -35.99
C ARG A 24 -14.97 -19.45 -34.93
N ALA A 25 -14.69 -18.53 -33.99
CA ALA A 25 -15.66 -18.12 -32.98
C ALA A 25 -16.95 -17.49 -33.58
N ASP A 26 -16.89 -16.96 -34.80
CA ASP A 26 -18.04 -16.41 -35.55
C ASP A 26 -18.95 -17.49 -36.20
N GLY A 27 -18.60 -18.78 -36.06
CA GLY A 27 -19.33 -19.90 -36.67
C GLY A 27 -18.95 -20.19 -38.13
N GLY A 28 -17.98 -19.48 -38.70
CA GLY A 28 -17.44 -19.74 -40.03
C GLY A 28 -16.36 -20.83 -40.02
N TYR A 29 -16.38 -21.72 -41.01
CA TYR A 29 -15.29 -22.68 -41.25
C TYR A 29 -14.29 -22.10 -42.26
N GLY A 30 -13.01 -22.02 -41.90
CA GLY A 30 -12.01 -21.47 -42.80
C GLY A 30 -10.65 -21.28 -42.14
N THR A 31 -9.88 -20.33 -42.65
CA THR A 31 -8.65 -19.87 -42.01
C THR A 31 -9.01 -19.19 -40.68
N CYS A 32 -8.28 -19.55 -39.63
CA CYS A 32 -8.41 -18.98 -38.30
C CYS A 32 -7.01 -18.77 -37.69
N PHE A 33 -6.91 -17.88 -36.71
CA PHE A 33 -5.62 -17.49 -36.14
C PHE A 33 -5.52 -17.92 -34.66
N CYS A 34 -4.30 -18.24 -34.24
CA CYS A 34 -3.99 -18.67 -32.87
C CYS A 34 -3.06 -17.66 -32.16
N ASP A 35 -3.08 -16.39 -32.57
CA ASP A 35 -2.31 -15.30 -31.98
C ASP A 35 -3.17 -14.38 -31.10
N GLU A 36 -2.55 -13.42 -30.40
CA GLU A 36 -3.30 -12.47 -29.56
C GLU A 36 -4.10 -11.44 -30.38
N GLY A 37 -3.73 -11.24 -31.66
CA GLY A 37 -4.43 -10.36 -32.59
C GLY A 37 -5.83 -10.85 -32.93
N CYS A 38 -6.03 -12.18 -32.95
CA CYS A 38 -7.28 -12.80 -33.37
C CYS A 38 -8.49 -12.37 -32.54
N ARG A 39 -8.29 -12.09 -31.25
CA ARG A 39 -9.39 -11.66 -30.36
C ARG A 39 -9.92 -10.28 -30.77
N ARG A 40 -9.03 -9.39 -31.20
CA ARG A 40 -9.39 -8.06 -31.70
C ARG A 40 -9.98 -8.12 -33.11
N ALA A 41 -9.49 -9.04 -33.94
CA ALA A 41 -9.97 -9.21 -35.32
C ALA A 41 -11.24 -10.07 -35.44
N GLY A 42 -11.57 -10.87 -34.41
CA GLY A 42 -12.75 -11.74 -34.39
C GLY A 42 -12.58 -13.07 -35.15
N ASP A 43 -11.36 -13.45 -35.51
CA ASP A 43 -11.04 -14.59 -36.38
C ASP A 43 -10.28 -15.73 -35.66
N CYS A 44 -10.36 -15.77 -34.33
CA CYS A 44 -9.77 -16.83 -33.52
C CYS A 44 -10.33 -18.22 -33.87
N CYS A 45 -9.44 -19.22 -33.87
CA CYS A 45 -9.87 -20.62 -33.89
C CYS A 45 -10.68 -20.94 -32.63
N HIS A 46 -11.67 -21.84 -32.75
CA HIS A 46 -12.56 -22.22 -31.66
C HIS A 46 -11.82 -22.80 -30.42
N ASP A 47 -10.70 -23.49 -30.62
CA ASP A 47 -9.88 -24.09 -29.57
C ASP A 47 -8.78 -23.16 -29.03
N HIS A 48 -8.73 -21.90 -29.47
CA HIS A 48 -7.70 -20.93 -29.08
C HIS A 48 -7.61 -20.73 -27.56
N GLY A 49 -8.74 -20.60 -26.86
CA GLY A 49 -8.74 -20.40 -25.40
C GLY A 49 -8.21 -21.59 -24.59
N GLN A 50 -8.32 -22.81 -25.13
CA GLN A 50 -7.79 -24.02 -24.50
C GLN A 50 -6.30 -24.22 -24.82
N ALA A 51 -5.89 -23.89 -26.04
CA ALA A 51 -4.51 -24.01 -26.48
C ALA A 51 -3.59 -22.93 -25.90
N CYS A 52 -4.12 -21.71 -25.75
CA CYS A 52 -3.41 -20.52 -25.28
C CYS A 52 -4.20 -19.88 -24.13
N PRO A 53 -4.28 -20.54 -22.96
CA PRO A 53 -5.01 -20.00 -21.83
C PRO A 53 -4.39 -18.67 -21.39
N ALA A 54 -5.23 -17.72 -20.98
CA ALA A 54 -4.79 -16.49 -20.36
C ALA A 54 -4.04 -16.84 -19.07
N LEU A 55 -2.79 -16.40 -18.97
CA LEU A 55 -1.98 -16.60 -17.78
C LEU A 55 -1.78 -15.24 -17.12
N PRO A 56 -2.36 -15.01 -15.93
CA PRO A 56 -2.19 -13.73 -15.24
C PRO A 56 -0.74 -13.55 -14.81
N CYS A 57 -0.37 -12.29 -14.59
CA CYS A 57 0.91 -12.01 -13.94
C CYS A 57 0.94 -12.58 -12.52
N VAL A 58 2.06 -13.21 -12.16
CA VAL A 58 2.35 -13.65 -10.80
C VAL A 58 3.53 -12.86 -10.27
N VAL A 59 3.38 -12.28 -9.09
CA VAL A 59 4.40 -11.48 -8.41
C VAL A 59 4.82 -12.15 -7.11
N GLY A 60 6.08 -11.97 -6.72
CA GLY A 60 6.59 -12.48 -5.46
C GLY A 60 6.16 -11.67 -4.24
N GLU A 61 6.64 -12.10 -3.09
CA GLU A 61 6.50 -11.39 -1.83
C GLU A 61 7.18 -10.01 -1.88
N TRP A 62 6.67 -9.09 -1.07
CA TRP A 62 7.29 -7.78 -0.90
C TRP A 62 8.64 -7.89 -0.20
N SER A 63 9.60 -7.07 -0.65
CA SER A 63 10.81 -6.81 0.11
C SER A 63 10.48 -6.17 1.45
N HIS A 64 11.44 -6.19 2.37
CA HIS A 64 11.40 -5.28 3.50
C HIS A 64 11.32 -3.83 2.99
N TRP A 65 10.67 -2.98 3.79
CA TRP A 65 10.73 -1.53 3.59
C TRP A 65 12.20 -1.06 3.59
N SER A 66 12.47 0.04 2.89
CA SER A 66 13.69 0.82 3.09
C SER A 66 13.68 1.49 4.48
N GLY A 67 14.77 2.18 4.81
CA GLY A 67 14.72 3.26 5.81
C GLY A 67 13.91 4.44 5.28
N CYS A 68 13.62 5.41 6.15
CA CYS A 68 13.14 6.71 5.70
C CYS A 68 14.19 7.39 4.81
N ALA A 69 13.73 8.06 3.75
CA ALA A 69 14.63 8.76 2.84
C ALA A 69 15.41 9.88 3.54
N GLU A 70 14.77 10.59 4.47
CA GLU A 70 15.38 11.61 5.30
C GLU A 70 15.27 11.25 6.78
N GLN A 71 16.32 11.58 7.55
CA GLN A 71 16.31 11.42 9.00
C GLN A 71 15.63 12.64 9.64
N CYS A 72 14.91 12.42 10.73
CA CYS A 72 14.36 13.51 11.55
C CYS A 72 13.36 14.42 10.82
N LYS A 73 12.88 13.97 9.67
CA LYS A 73 11.88 14.66 8.85
C LYS A 73 10.86 13.63 8.38
N PRO A 74 9.58 14.02 8.30
CA PRO A 74 8.57 13.18 7.69
C PRO A 74 8.90 13.00 6.22
N ASP A 75 9.03 11.75 5.77
CA ASP A 75 9.33 11.43 4.38
C ASP A 75 8.69 10.09 3.98
N LEU A 76 9.07 9.57 2.83
CA LEU A 76 8.63 8.30 2.29
C LEU A 76 9.70 7.24 2.49
N ARG A 77 9.24 6.04 2.78
CA ARG A 77 10.00 4.79 2.59
C ARG A 77 9.35 3.98 1.48
N MET A 78 10.10 3.05 0.91
CA MET A 78 9.69 2.28 -0.25
C MET A 78 10.01 0.80 -0.10
N ARG A 79 9.23 -0.05 -0.77
CA ARG A 79 9.50 -1.48 -0.92
C ARG A 79 9.15 -1.94 -2.31
N ARG A 80 9.72 -3.07 -2.72
CA ARG A 80 9.58 -3.61 -4.07
C ARG A 80 9.29 -5.10 -4.04
N ARG A 81 8.62 -5.59 -5.07
CA ARG A 81 8.48 -7.02 -5.37
C ARG A 81 8.79 -7.26 -6.83
N TYR A 82 9.20 -8.48 -7.16
CA TYR A 82 9.58 -8.85 -8.52
C TYR A 82 8.48 -9.69 -9.18
N VAL A 83 8.44 -9.63 -10.50
CA VAL A 83 7.56 -10.48 -11.30
C VAL A 83 8.16 -11.89 -11.34
N GLN A 84 7.39 -12.87 -10.89
CA GLN A 84 7.74 -14.30 -10.99
C GLN A 84 7.29 -14.88 -12.33
N GLN A 85 6.18 -14.36 -12.86
CA GLN A 85 5.65 -14.74 -14.16
C GLN A 85 5.01 -13.52 -14.82
N GLU A 86 5.51 -13.18 -16.01
CA GLU A 86 4.91 -12.17 -16.87
C GLU A 86 3.52 -12.62 -17.37
N PRO A 87 2.57 -11.70 -17.55
CA PRO A 87 1.26 -12.03 -18.09
C PRO A 87 1.40 -12.54 -19.53
N LYS A 88 0.60 -13.55 -19.90
CA LYS A 88 0.56 -14.10 -21.26
C LYS A 88 -0.86 -14.27 -21.74
N ASN A 89 -1.05 -14.22 -23.07
CA ASN A 89 -2.33 -14.49 -23.74
C ASN A 89 -3.48 -13.62 -23.22
N SER A 90 -3.23 -12.32 -23.09
CA SER A 90 -4.11 -11.33 -22.46
C SER A 90 -4.50 -11.64 -21.02
N GLY A 91 -3.62 -12.31 -20.27
CA GLY A 91 -3.76 -12.44 -18.83
C GLY A 91 -3.64 -11.08 -18.11
N GLU A 92 -4.20 -11.02 -16.90
CA GLU A 92 -4.21 -9.78 -16.11
C GLU A 92 -2.80 -9.21 -15.92
N PRO A 93 -2.61 -7.89 -16.14
CA PRO A 93 -1.31 -7.25 -16.01
C PRO A 93 -0.80 -7.32 -14.57
N CYS A 94 0.50 -7.16 -14.40
CA CYS A 94 1.10 -7.18 -13.08
C CYS A 94 0.53 -6.08 -12.19
N PRO A 95 0.18 -6.40 -10.92
CA PRO A 95 -0.14 -5.37 -9.95
C PRO A 95 1.11 -4.52 -9.64
N ALA A 96 0.95 -3.45 -8.87
CA ALA A 96 2.06 -2.54 -8.54
C ALA A 96 3.27 -3.30 -7.97
N LEU A 97 4.45 -3.02 -8.51
CA LEU A 97 5.72 -3.65 -8.12
C LEU A 97 6.52 -2.82 -7.12
N GLU A 98 6.13 -1.57 -6.92
CA GLU A 98 6.70 -0.65 -5.93
C GLU A 98 5.57 -0.10 -5.07
N GLU A 99 5.81 -0.02 -3.76
CA GLU A 99 4.91 0.61 -2.80
C GLU A 99 5.69 1.65 -1.99
N LYS A 100 5.02 2.76 -1.67
CA LYS A 100 5.55 3.84 -0.84
C LYS A 100 4.68 3.99 0.40
N ALA A 101 5.28 4.43 1.49
CA ALA A 101 4.59 4.70 2.75
C ALA A 101 5.23 5.91 3.43
N GLY A 102 4.41 6.75 4.07
CA GLY A 102 4.91 7.78 4.95
C GLY A 102 5.63 7.19 6.17
N CYS A 103 6.74 7.81 6.56
CA CYS A 103 7.53 7.43 7.72
C CYS A 103 8.24 8.65 8.34
N LEU A 104 8.64 8.50 9.59
CA LEU A 104 9.45 9.46 10.33
C LEU A 104 10.40 8.66 11.22
N GLU A 105 11.69 8.99 11.15
CA GLU A 105 12.71 8.42 12.02
C GLU A 105 13.17 9.49 13.02
N TYR A 106 13.01 9.19 14.31
CA TYR A 106 13.39 10.07 15.41
C TYR A 106 14.86 9.91 15.84
N LEU A 107 15.59 8.99 15.23
CA LEU A 107 17.01 8.75 15.50
C LEU A 107 17.81 8.99 14.24
N THR A 108 18.90 9.75 14.40
CA THR A 108 19.92 9.88 13.37
C THR A 108 20.80 8.64 13.30
N HIS A 109 21.60 8.50 12.23
CA HIS A 109 22.60 7.43 12.12
C HIS A 109 23.63 7.42 13.28
N GLN A 110 23.79 8.56 13.96
CA GLN A 110 24.68 8.73 15.10
C GLN A 110 23.99 8.42 16.45
N GLY A 111 22.75 7.94 16.44
CA GLY A 111 21.98 7.62 17.64
C GLY A 111 21.46 8.85 18.40
N LYS A 112 21.57 10.05 17.81
CA LYS A 112 21.01 11.27 18.40
C LYS A 112 19.51 11.35 18.13
N ASP A 113 18.74 11.54 19.20
CA ASP A 113 17.30 11.83 19.14
C ASP A 113 17.07 13.24 18.58
N CYS A 114 16.20 13.34 17.59
CA CYS A 114 15.76 14.60 17.01
C CYS A 114 14.41 15.08 17.51
N GLY A 115 13.98 14.54 18.66
CA GLY A 115 12.83 14.96 19.42
C GLY A 115 12.72 16.47 19.54
N HIS A 116 11.86 17.04 18.68
CA HIS A 116 11.27 18.33 18.92
C HIS A 116 9.91 18.11 19.57
N GLU A 117 9.84 18.48 20.85
CA GLU A 117 8.60 18.59 21.59
C GLU A 117 7.74 19.69 20.92
N HIS A 118 6.70 19.22 20.20
CA HIS A 118 5.49 19.92 19.77
C HIS A 118 5.30 20.08 18.25
N VAL A 119 4.35 19.27 17.76
CA VAL A 119 3.27 19.55 16.80
C VAL A 119 3.67 20.17 15.44
N PRO A 120 3.32 19.53 14.32
CA PRO A 120 2.18 18.61 14.18
C PRO A 120 2.45 17.16 14.56
N ALA A 121 1.37 16.46 14.93
CA ALA A 121 1.36 15.01 15.02
C ALA A 121 1.43 14.42 13.60
N PHE A 122 2.43 13.58 13.34
CA PHE A 122 2.60 12.95 12.04
C PHE A 122 1.90 11.60 12.00
N ILE A 123 1.01 11.42 11.00
CA ILE A 123 0.22 10.20 10.86
C ILE A 123 0.30 9.57 9.47
N THR A 124 0.11 8.26 9.44
CA THR A 124 -0.08 7.47 8.22
C THR A 124 -1.11 6.37 8.44
N THR A 125 -1.55 5.72 7.36
CA THR A 125 -2.52 4.60 7.43
C THR A 125 -1.97 3.43 8.26
N SER A 126 -2.86 2.81 9.04
CA SER A 126 -2.51 1.64 9.87
C SER A 126 -2.11 0.39 9.09
N GLU A 127 -2.39 0.36 7.77
CA GLU A 127 -1.93 -0.71 6.87
C GLU A 127 -0.40 -0.88 6.92
N TYR A 128 0.34 0.23 7.03
CA TYR A 128 1.81 0.21 7.14
C TYR A 128 2.34 -0.19 8.52
N GLY A 129 1.46 -0.32 9.52
CA GLY A 129 1.80 -0.73 10.88
C GLY A 129 1.82 -2.24 11.08
N LYS A 130 1.12 -3.01 10.24
CA LYS A 130 1.00 -4.48 10.35
C LYS A 130 2.34 -5.19 10.15
N GLU A 131 3.24 -4.61 9.37
CA GLU A 131 4.53 -5.21 9.00
C GLU A 131 5.70 -4.79 9.90
N ARG A 132 5.55 -3.73 10.74
CA ARG A 132 6.58 -3.38 11.74
C ARG A 132 6.82 -4.53 12.73
N LYS A 133 5.81 -5.37 12.98
CA LYS A 133 5.89 -6.58 13.81
C LYS A 133 6.89 -7.63 13.31
N GLN A 134 7.20 -7.66 12.00
CA GLN A 134 8.16 -8.63 11.45
C GLN A 134 9.62 -8.22 11.63
N ARG A 135 9.94 -6.92 11.72
CA ARG A 135 11.33 -6.45 11.85
C ARG A 135 11.96 -6.72 13.21
N THR A 136 11.16 -6.87 14.26
CA THR A 136 11.64 -7.13 15.64
C THR A 136 11.84 -8.63 15.92
N ALA A 137 11.36 -9.51 15.04
CA ALA A 137 11.52 -10.96 15.19
C ALA A 137 12.88 -11.41 14.64
N SER A 138 13.96 -11.07 15.34
CA SER A 138 15.21 -11.82 15.22
C SER A 138 14.98 -13.23 15.77
N PRO A 139 15.47 -14.32 15.15
CA PRO A 139 15.16 -15.71 15.57
C PRO A 139 15.80 -16.11 16.92
N LEU A 140 16.45 -15.18 17.62
CA LEU A 140 17.34 -15.46 18.74
C LEU A 140 16.93 -14.74 20.02
N TRP A 141 15.64 -14.66 20.33
CA TRP A 141 15.10 -14.67 21.71
C TRP A 141 13.56 -14.57 21.66
N SER A 142 12.94 -15.74 21.79
CA SER A 142 11.56 -15.87 22.24
C SER A 142 11.46 -15.39 23.69
N SER A 143 11.19 -14.10 23.87
CA SER A 143 10.65 -13.55 25.11
C SER A 143 9.61 -12.52 24.73
N GLU A 144 8.35 -12.92 24.86
CA GLU A 144 7.15 -12.09 24.68
C GLU A 144 7.16 -10.92 25.67
N LYS A 145 7.92 -9.86 25.39
CA LYS A 145 7.47 -8.52 25.75
C LYS A 145 6.81 -7.97 24.51
N GLU A 146 5.50 -8.22 24.38
CA GLU A 146 4.67 -7.33 23.57
C GLU A 146 4.98 -5.92 24.06
N GLU A 147 5.76 -5.16 23.29
CA GLU A 147 5.96 -3.75 23.58
C GLU A 147 4.55 -3.10 23.48
N VAL A 148 4.00 -2.78 24.65
CA VAL A 148 2.59 -2.40 24.81
C VAL A 148 2.41 -0.99 24.25
N GLY A 149 2.02 -0.92 22.98
CA GLY A 149 1.53 0.32 22.38
C GLY A 149 0.20 0.77 23.01
N TYR A 150 -0.21 1.99 22.71
CA TYR A 150 -1.54 2.50 23.09
C TYR A 150 -2.25 3.13 21.89
N CYS A 151 -3.52 3.44 22.07
CA CYS A 151 -4.35 4.10 21.09
C CYS A 151 -4.84 5.45 21.61
N VAL A 152 -4.93 6.45 20.73
CA VAL A 152 -5.60 7.71 21.04
C VAL A 152 -6.72 7.95 20.04
N GLU A 153 -7.90 8.24 20.55
CA GLU A 153 -9.04 8.68 19.76
C GLU A 153 -9.03 10.20 19.66
N PHE A 154 -9.14 10.71 18.44
CA PHE A 154 -9.24 12.12 18.16
C PHE A 154 -10.51 12.42 17.37
N LYS A 155 -11.11 13.59 17.60
CA LYS A 155 -12.19 14.12 16.79
C LYS A 155 -11.63 15.17 15.84
N THR A 156 -11.78 14.98 14.55
CA THR A 156 -11.31 15.91 13.52
C THR A 156 -12.11 17.21 13.57
N GLU A 157 -11.41 18.34 13.64
CA GLU A 157 -12.04 19.66 13.70
C GLU A 157 -11.93 20.37 12.35
N SER A 158 -10.76 20.31 11.71
CA SER A 158 -10.56 20.89 10.37
C SER A 158 -9.59 20.06 9.53
N LEU A 159 -9.75 20.15 8.21
CA LEU A 159 -8.92 19.47 7.22
C LEU A 159 -8.55 20.44 6.10
N SER A 160 -7.32 20.39 5.62
CA SER A 160 -6.95 21.12 4.41
C SER A 160 -7.66 20.51 3.18
N PRO A 161 -8.02 21.34 2.17
CA PRO A 161 -8.68 20.85 0.96
C PRO A 161 -7.78 19.90 0.14
N HIS A 162 -6.46 19.96 0.35
CA HIS A 162 -5.49 19.11 -0.33
C HIS A 162 -5.63 17.63 0.03
N CYS A 163 -6.18 17.30 1.21
CA CYS A 163 -6.45 15.92 1.59
C CYS A 163 -7.44 15.24 0.63
N ALA A 164 -8.46 15.98 0.16
CA ALA A 164 -9.47 15.45 -0.76
C ALA A 164 -8.98 15.35 -2.21
N LEU A 165 -7.96 16.14 -2.58
CA LEU A 165 -7.41 16.18 -3.94
C LEU A 165 -6.32 15.12 -4.19
N GLU A 166 -5.85 14.43 -3.15
CA GLU A 166 -4.73 13.51 -3.23
C GLU A 166 -5.11 12.20 -3.92
N ASN A 167 -4.53 11.89 -5.07
CA ASN A 167 -4.85 10.70 -5.86
C ASN A 167 -3.70 9.68 -5.95
N ARG A 168 -2.56 9.95 -5.29
CA ARG A 168 -1.44 9.02 -5.29
C ARG A 168 -1.79 7.76 -4.48
N PRO A 169 -1.48 6.55 -4.96
CA PRO A 169 -1.89 5.30 -4.30
C PRO A 169 -1.51 5.20 -2.81
N TYR A 170 -0.30 5.65 -2.46
CA TYR A 170 0.23 5.62 -1.08
C TYR A 170 -0.41 6.66 -0.13
N ALA A 171 -1.09 7.66 -0.68
CA ALA A 171 -1.66 8.78 0.05
C ALA A 171 -3.19 8.86 -0.11
N ARG A 172 -3.79 7.93 -0.84
CA ARG A 172 -5.24 7.88 -1.13
C ARG A 172 -6.10 7.82 0.14
N TRP A 173 -5.56 7.27 1.23
CA TRP A 173 -6.24 7.23 2.52
C TRP A 173 -6.64 8.63 3.03
N MET A 174 -5.90 9.68 2.65
CA MET A 174 -6.17 11.07 3.04
C MET A 174 -7.55 11.54 2.54
N GLN A 175 -8.06 10.99 1.45
CA GLN A 175 -9.39 11.32 0.90
C GLN A 175 -10.55 10.87 1.80
N TYR A 176 -10.32 9.88 2.68
CA TYR A 176 -11.35 9.36 3.57
C TYR A 176 -11.49 10.16 4.86
N LEU A 177 -10.56 11.09 5.12
CA LEU A 177 -10.69 12.01 6.23
C LEU A 177 -11.88 12.96 6.00
N ARG A 178 -12.63 13.20 7.07
CA ARG A 178 -13.80 14.07 7.11
C ARG A 178 -13.80 14.84 8.41
N GLU A 179 -14.27 16.08 8.37
CA GLU A 179 -14.43 16.90 9.57
C GLU A 179 -15.54 16.31 10.46
N GLY A 180 -15.40 16.48 11.78
CA GLY A 180 -16.35 15.99 12.78
C GLY A 180 -16.30 14.48 13.08
N HIS A 181 -15.49 13.71 12.35
CA HIS A 181 -15.38 12.27 12.52
C HIS A 181 -14.35 11.89 13.59
N THR A 182 -14.58 10.77 14.26
CA THR A 182 -13.61 10.20 15.21
C THR A 182 -12.66 9.27 14.48
N VAL A 183 -11.36 9.51 14.69
CA VAL A 183 -10.26 8.71 14.15
C VAL A 183 -9.45 8.12 15.29
N CYS A 184 -8.91 6.92 15.07
CA CYS A 184 -8.03 6.26 16.01
C CYS A 184 -6.60 6.34 15.48
N VAL A 185 -5.67 6.74 16.34
CA VAL A 185 -4.25 6.76 16.02
C VAL A 185 -3.51 5.89 17.03
N ALA A 186 -2.93 4.80 16.55
CA ALA A 186 -2.16 3.89 17.40
C ALA A 186 -0.70 4.36 17.53
N CYS A 187 -0.25 4.48 18.77
CA CYS A 187 1.13 4.72 19.13
C CYS A 187 1.85 3.38 19.28
N GLN A 188 2.58 3.01 18.23
CA GLN A 188 3.37 1.79 18.20
C GLN A 188 4.78 2.05 18.77
N PRO A 189 5.44 1.04 19.34
CA PRO A 189 6.77 1.18 19.95
C PRO A 189 7.81 1.84 19.04
N SER A 190 7.76 1.56 17.73
CA SER A 190 8.69 2.16 16.77
C SER A 190 8.52 3.68 16.59
N ALA A 191 7.39 4.25 16.99
CA ALA A 191 7.11 5.69 16.98
C ALA A 191 7.09 6.29 18.39
N MET A 192 7.30 5.47 19.43
CA MET A 192 7.41 5.93 20.81
C MET A 192 8.79 6.49 21.06
N ASN A 193 8.84 7.59 21.78
CA ASN A 193 10.08 8.04 22.39
C ASN A 193 10.51 7.05 23.49
N ILE A 194 11.81 6.76 23.54
CA ILE A 194 12.40 5.71 24.38
C ILE A 194 12.23 6.01 25.87
N ASP A 195 12.36 7.27 26.27
CA ASP A 195 12.35 7.67 27.67
C ASP A 195 10.93 7.85 28.21
N THR A 196 10.05 8.41 27.39
CA THR A 196 8.68 8.75 27.80
C THR A 196 7.65 7.68 27.49
N HIS A 197 7.98 6.72 26.61
CA HIS A 197 7.05 5.74 26.05
C HIS A 197 5.79 6.40 25.46
N ARG A 198 5.95 7.56 24.81
CA ARG A 198 4.87 8.33 24.20
C ARG A 198 5.19 8.71 22.77
N CYS A 199 4.14 8.82 21.95
CA CYS A 199 4.28 9.32 20.59
C CYS A 199 4.19 10.85 20.54
N SER A 200 4.97 11.46 19.66
CA SER A 200 4.92 12.90 19.44
C SER A 200 3.55 13.34 18.94
N GLY A 201 2.92 14.27 19.64
CA GLY A 201 1.60 14.78 19.28
C GLY A 201 0.43 13.92 19.78
N ASP A 202 0.65 12.98 20.71
CA ASP A 202 -0.41 12.19 21.37
C ASP A 202 -1.36 13.01 22.25
N GLY A 203 -1.06 14.31 22.44
CA GLY A 203 -1.85 15.21 23.27
C GLY A 203 -1.82 14.82 24.75
N HIS A 204 -0.71 14.32 25.28
CA HIS A 204 -0.59 14.01 26.71
C HIS A 204 -0.91 15.24 27.59
N ASN A 205 -0.38 16.41 27.24
CA ASN A 205 -0.57 17.67 27.96
C ASN A 205 -1.78 18.48 27.45
N ALA A 206 -2.70 17.83 26.73
CA ALA A 206 -3.87 18.47 26.15
C ALA A 206 -5.11 18.10 26.96
N ASP A 207 -5.65 19.05 27.71
CA ASP A 207 -7.00 18.92 28.27
C ASP A 207 -8.00 18.72 27.12
N GLY A 208 -9.13 18.05 27.37
CA GLY A 208 -10.08 17.61 26.31
C GLY A 208 -10.65 18.71 25.39
N GLY A 209 -10.38 19.99 25.66
CA GLY A 209 -10.72 21.13 24.80
C GLY A 209 -9.60 21.66 23.91
N LYS A 210 -8.33 21.26 24.12
CA LYS A 210 -7.19 21.83 23.38
C LYS A 210 -7.15 21.32 21.94
N ILE A 211 -7.04 22.25 21.00
CA ILE A 211 -6.88 21.96 19.58
C ILE A 211 -5.43 21.55 19.33
N LEU A 212 -5.24 20.37 18.73
CA LEU A 212 -3.95 19.84 18.31
C LEU A 212 -3.87 19.85 16.79
N HIS A 213 -2.67 20.01 16.24
CA HIS A 213 -2.44 19.95 14.80
C HIS A 213 -1.84 18.62 14.41
N TRP A 214 -2.16 18.20 13.21
CA TRP A 214 -1.66 16.97 12.63
C TRP A 214 -1.35 17.16 11.14
N GLU A 215 -0.43 16.34 10.65
CA GLU A 215 0.02 16.35 9.26
C GLU A 215 0.14 14.92 8.75
N ALA A 216 -0.31 14.71 7.52
CA ALA A 216 -0.23 13.41 6.88
C ALA A 216 1.15 13.20 6.27
N VAL A 217 1.83 12.13 6.67
CA VAL A 217 3.16 11.84 6.13
C VAL A 217 3.06 11.40 4.67
N GLY A 218 3.90 12.00 3.83
CA GLY A 218 3.89 11.81 2.37
C GLY A 218 3.13 12.88 1.59
N ASN A 219 2.38 13.75 2.26
CA ASN A 219 1.84 14.97 1.67
C ASN A 219 1.66 16.07 2.73
N SER A 220 2.67 16.92 2.86
CA SER A 220 2.67 18.03 3.83
C SER A 220 1.56 19.06 3.63
N ARG A 221 0.90 19.07 2.47
CA ARG A 221 -0.26 19.93 2.25
C ARG A 221 -1.52 19.36 2.87
N CYS A 222 -1.59 18.04 3.12
CA CYS A 222 -2.70 17.41 3.84
C CYS A 222 -2.43 17.47 5.34
N GLN A 223 -3.05 18.45 5.99
CA GLN A 223 -2.88 18.74 7.41
C GLN A 223 -4.22 19.24 7.96
N GLY A 224 -4.33 19.29 9.27
CA GLY A 224 -5.54 19.77 9.90
C GLY A 224 -5.43 19.88 11.41
N THR A 225 -6.58 19.97 12.04
CA THR A 225 -6.68 20.03 13.50
C THR A 225 -7.66 19.00 14.04
N TRP A 226 -7.41 18.57 15.27
CA TRP A 226 -8.28 17.66 15.99
C TRP A 226 -8.27 17.93 17.50
N LYS A 227 -9.22 17.36 18.22
CA LYS A 227 -9.26 17.35 19.69
C LYS A 227 -9.14 15.93 20.20
N LYS A 228 -8.37 15.74 21.28
CA LYS A 228 -8.23 14.44 21.94
C LYS A 228 -9.54 14.08 22.63
N VAL A 229 -10.07 12.90 22.33
CA VAL A 229 -11.27 12.35 22.95
C VAL A 229 -10.89 11.52 24.18
N ARG A 230 -10.05 10.49 23.98
CA ARG A 230 -9.57 9.60 25.04
C ARG A 230 -8.36 8.78 24.59
N GLN A 231 -7.66 8.20 25.58
CA GLN A 231 -6.60 7.22 25.36
C GLN A 231 -7.11 5.83 25.78
N LEU A 232 -6.81 4.81 24.97
CA LEU A 232 -7.21 3.42 25.14
C LEU A 232 -5.98 2.51 24.97
N GLU A 233 -6.05 1.27 25.46
CA GLU A 233 -4.99 0.27 25.19
C GLU A 233 -5.05 -0.23 23.74
N LYS A 234 -6.27 -0.45 23.21
CA LYS A 234 -6.51 -0.91 21.84
C LYS A 234 -7.62 -0.09 21.18
N CYS A 235 -7.42 0.28 19.92
CA CYS A 235 -8.41 0.99 19.12
C CYS A 235 -9.53 0.05 18.66
N SER A 236 -10.76 0.55 18.52
CA SER A 236 -11.89 -0.16 17.87
C SER A 236 -12.44 0.55 16.63
N CYS A 237 -11.66 1.47 16.04
CA CYS A 237 -12.10 2.20 14.84
C CYS A 237 -12.16 1.32 13.58
N PRO A 238 -13.05 1.64 12.63
CA PRO A 238 -13.02 1.07 11.29
C PRO A 238 -11.65 1.26 10.62
N PRO A 239 -11.20 0.34 9.74
CA PRO A 239 -9.89 0.43 9.08
C PRO A 239 -9.64 1.77 8.37
N VAL A 240 -10.68 2.36 7.77
CA VAL A 240 -10.61 3.66 7.06
C VAL A 240 -10.32 4.86 7.97
N HIS A 241 -10.59 4.75 9.28
CA HIS A 241 -10.33 5.77 10.29
C HIS A 241 -9.25 5.32 11.29
N SER A 242 -8.47 4.31 10.92
CA SER A 242 -7.41 3.72 11.75
C SER A 242 -6.04 4.11 11.20
N PHE A 243 -5.33 4.92 11.96
CA PHE A 243 -4.03 5.48 11.63
C PHE A 243 -2.98 5.06 12.66
N ILE A 244 -1.73 5.32 12.36
CA ILE A 244 -0.59 5.14 13.27
C ILE A 244 0.22 6.42 13.33
N PHE A 245 0.78 6.70 14.50
CA PHE A 245 1.85 7.68 14.61
C PHE A 245 3.08 7.15 13.85
N THR A 246 3.75 8.06 13.15
CA THR A 246 5.01 7.77 12.46
C THR A 246 6.17 8.19 13.30
#